data_AF-A0A3F3GZW9-F1
#
_entry.id   AF-A0A3F3GZW9-F1
#
_cell.length_a   1.000
_cell.length_b   1.000
_cell.length_c   1.000
_cell.angle_alpha   90.00
_cell.angle_beta   90.00
_cell.angle_gamma   90.00
#
_symmetry.space_group_name_H-M   'P 1'
#
loop_
_entity.id
_entity.type
_entity.pdbx_description
1 polymer ?
#
loop_
_entity_poly.entity_id
_entity_poly.type
_entity_poly.pdbx_seq_one_letter_code
_entity_poly.pdbx_strand_id
1 'polypeptide(L)'
;MTMGASFKSFWKNYFNFTGTATRAEYWWMVLLGGILAILWVVATVIMAVFAGLSPANEKMNIWHWLTTLSGGLILWLVVSALVFLAILIPSLSLEVRRIRDTGLNAVLVWIVFAIDILSDAFGSTGVLNDIVSLLILLILVFPTDKLANVRMIGKNQR
;
A
#
# COMPACT_ATOMS: atom_id res chain seq x y z
N MET A 1 17.18 -12.73 -4.60
CA MET A 1 17.48 -12.23 -3.24
C MET A 1 16.70 -13.07 -2.25
N THR A 2 17.28 -13.36 -1.07
CA THR A 2 16.56 -14.05 0.02
C THR A 2 15.67 -13.05 0.77
N MET A 3 14.63 -13.53 1.46
CA MET A 3 13.70 -12.69 2.22
C MET A 3 14.41 -11.71 3.16
N GLY A 4 15.36 -12.18 3.98
CA GLY A 4 16.10 -11.34 4.92
C GLY A 4 16.96 -10.27 4.26
N ALA A 5 17.53 -10.56 3.08
CA ALA A 5 18.28 -9.58 2.30
C ALA A 5 17.37 -8.49 1.73
N SER A 6 16.17 -8.86 1.29
CA SER A 6 15.15 -7.92 0.80
C SER A 6 14.62 -7.03 1.92
N PHE A 7 14.35 -7.59 3.10
CA PHE A 7 13.96 -6.80 4.28
C PHE A 7 15.04 -5.79 4.68
N LYS A 8 16.31 -6.21 4.73
CA LYS A 8 17.42 -5.29 5.01
C LYS A 8 17.54 -4.20 3.92
N SER A 9 17.34 -4.56 2.66
CA SER A 9 17.35 -3.60 1.54
C SER A 9 16.22 -2.58 1.63
N PHE A 10 15.03 -3.00 2.06
CA PHE A 10 13.86 -2.14 2.24
C PHE A 10 14.15 -1.00 3.21
N TRP A 11 14.69 -1.33 4.40
CA TRP A 11 15.06 -0.32 5.40
C TRP A 11 16.32 0.46 5.02
N LYS A 12 17.29 -0.15 4.34
CA LYS A 12 18.49 0.55 3.88
C LYS A 12 18.18 1.62 2.83
N ASN A 13 17.21 1.35 1.97
CA ASN A 13 16.81 2.23 0.88
C ASN A 13 15.60 3.11 1.24
N TYR A 14 15.42 3.41 2.52
CA TYR A 14 14.25 4.13 3.04
C TYR A 14 13.95 5.41 2.26
N PHE A 15 14.94 6.29 2.08
CA PHE A 15 14.82 7.54 1.31
C PHE A 15 15.45 7.48 -0.09
N ASN A 16 15.72 6.27 -0.61
CA ASN A 16 16.41 6.11 -1.89
C ASN A 16 15.43 5.97 -3.06
N PHE A 17 15.14 7.09 -3.72
CA PHE A 17 14.25 7.15 -4.88
C PHE A 17 14.95 7.06 -6.24
N THR A 18 16.27 6.85 -6.31
CA THR A 18 17.06 6.97 -7.56
C THR A 18 17.51 5.64 -8.16
N GLY A 19 17.34 4.52 -7.45
CA GLY A 19 17.73 3.18 -7.92
C GLY A 19 16.69 2.39 -8.72
N THR A 20 16.99 1.10 -8.94
CA THR A 20 16.05 0.06 -9.39
C THR A 20 15.95 -1.03 -8.33
N ALA A 21 14.78 -1.66 -8.23
CA ALA A 21 14.53 -2.75 -7.28
C ALA A 21 14.34 -4.05 -8.06
N THR A 22 15.01 -5.12 -7.61
CA THR A 22 14.87 -6.42 -8.28
C THR A 22 13.46 -6.98 -8.05
N ARG A 23 12.96 -7.79 -8.98
CA ARG A 23 11.63 -8.43 -8.86
C ARG A 23 11.49 -9.24 -7.57
N ALA A 24 12.54 -9.95 -7.18
CA ALA A 24 12.57 -10.71 -5.93
C ALA A 24 12.51 -9.81 -4.69
N GLU A 25 13.20 -8.66 -4.70
CA GLU A 25 13.13 -7.67 -3.61
C GLU A 25 11.71 -7.15 -3.42
N TYR A 26 11.04 -6.79 -4.53
CA TYR A 26 9.67 -6.33 -4.51
C TYR A 26 8.71 -7.39 -3.94
N TRP A 27 8.72 -8.60 -4.51
CA TRP A 27 7.80 -9.66 -4.13
C TRP A 27 7.95 -10.15 -2.69
N TRP A 28 9.17 -10.23 -2.18
CA TRP A 28 9.37 -10.57 -0.77
C TRP A 28 8.75 -9.54 0.17
N MET A 29 8.85 -8.25 -0.16
CA MET A 29 8.25 -7.19 0.64
C MET A 29 6.73 -7.15 0.50
N VAL A 30 6.18 -7.44 -0.68
CA VAL A 30 4.73 -7.57 -0.87
C VAL A 30 4.16 -8.73 -0.07
N LEU A 31 4.80 -9.90 -0.09
CA LEU A 31 4.36 -11.05 0.70
C LEU A 31 4.42 -10.76 2.20
N LEU A 32 5.52 -10.18 2.68
CA LEU A 32 5.68 -9.79 4.07
C LEU A 32 4.65 -8.72 4.47
N GLY A 33 4.41 -7.73 3.61
CA GLY A 33 3.38 -6.71 3.79
C GLY A 33 1.97 -7.32 3.87
N GLY A 34 1.65 -8.29 3.01
CA GLY A 34 0.37 -9.00 3.02
C GLY A 34 0.15 -9.81 4.30
N ILE A 35 1.18 -10.53 4.78
CA ILE A 35 1.11 -11.25 6.07
C ILE A 35 0.89 -10.27 7.21
N LEU A 36 1.64 -9.17 7.26
CA LEU A 36 1.49 -8.13 8.29
C LEU A 36 0.11 -7.48 8.23
N ALA A 37 -0.44 -7.23 7.04
CA ALA A 37 -1.78 -6.68 6.85
C ALA A 37 -2.86 -7.63 7.40
N ILE A 38 -2.77 -8.93 7.12
CA ILE A 38 -3.69 -9.93 7.67
C ILE A 38 -3.61 -9.96 9.20
N LEU A 39 -2.40 -9.99 9.76
CA LEU A 39 -2.21 -9.96 11.22
C LEU A 39 -2.76 -8.68 11.84
N TRP A 40 -2.58 -7.54 11.19
CA TRP A 40 -3.08 -6.25 11.65
C TRP A 40 -4.62 -6.18 11.61
N VAL A 41 -5.25 -6.71 10.56
CA VAL A 41 -6.73 -6.82 10.49
C VAL A 41 -7.25 -7.72 11.61
N VAL A 42 -6.65 -8.90 11.81
CA VAL A 42 -7.05 -9.82 12.87
C VAL A 42 -6.93 -9.16 14.25
N ALA A 43 -5.80 -8.49 14.53
CA ALA A 43 -5.60 -7.77 15.78
C ALA A 43 -6.63 -6.64 15.97
N THR A 44 -6.94 -5.89 14.91
CA THR A 44 -7.93 -4.80 14.96
C THR A 44 -9.34 -5.33 15.23
N VAL A 45 -9.73 -6.45 14.60
CA VAL A 45 -11.02 -7.11 14.86
C VAL A 45 -11.11 -7.58 16.31
N ILE A 46 -10.06 -8.23 16.82
CA ILE A 46 -9.99 -8.67 18.22
C ILE A 46 -10.19 -7.47 19.16
N MET A 47 -9.43 -6.40 18.95
CA MET A 47 -9.53 -5.18 19.76
C MET A 47 -10.92 -4.55 19.70
N ALA A 48 -11.55 -4.50 18.52
CA ALA A 48 -12.90 -3.96 18.34
C ALA A 48 -13.96 -4.78 19.09
N VAL A 49 -13.86 -6.11 19.06
CA VAL A 49 -14.74 -7.02 19.81
C VAL A 49 -14.60 -6.81 21.32
N PHE A 50 -13.36 -6.75 21.83
CA PHE A 50 -13.11 -6.50 23.26
C PHE A 50 -13.56 -5.12 23.73
N ALA A 51 -13.56 -4.13 22.84
CA ALA A 51 -14.05 -2.80 23.13
C ALA A 51 -15.59 -2.66 23.07
N GLY A 52 -16.31 -3.73 22.70
CA GLY A 52 -17.78 -3.72 22.63
C GLY A 52 -18.33 -2.85 21.50
N LEU A 53 -17.54 -2.60 20.45
CA LEU A 53 -18.01 -1.85 19.29
C LEU A 53 -19.10 -2.66 18.56
N SER A 54 -20.31 -2.09 18.50
CA SER A 54 -21.38 -2.59 17.63
C SER A 54 -21.37 -1.79 16.32
N PRO A 55 -21.82 -2.37 15.19
CA PRO A 55 -22.04 -1.60 13.96
C PRO A 55 -23.04 -0.48 14.26
N ALA A 56 -22.55 0.76 14.30
CA ALA A 56 -23.38 1.91 14.59
C ALA A 56 -24.36 2.13 13.44
N ASN A 57 -25.66 2.01 13.71
CA ASN A 57 -26.73 2.23 12.73
C ASN A 57 -27.04 3.71 12.48
N GLU A 58 -26.22 4.64 12.95
CA GLU A 58 -26.48 6.08 12.79
C GLU A 58 -25.27 6.83 12.25
N LYS A 59 -25.55 7.96 11.59
CA LYS A 59 -24.59 8.92 11.05
C LYS A 59 -23.79 9.56 12.18
N MET A 60 -22.87 8.80 12.77
CA MET A 60 -21.97 9.27 13.81
C MET A 60 -20.95 10.21 13.20
N ASN A 61 -20.87 11.45 13.69
CA ASN A 61 -19.83 12.40 13.31
C ASN A 61 -18.47 11.97 13.92
N ILE A 62 -17.37 12.35 13.26
CA ILE A 62 -16.00 11.93 13.60
C ILE A 62 -15.66 12.21 15.07
N TRP A 63 -16.12 13.35 15.60
CA TRP A 63 -15.91 13.73 17.00
C TRP A 63 -16.60 12.78 17.98
N HIS A 64 -17.86 12.41 17.72
CA HIS A 64 -18.57 11.46 18.57
C HIS A 64 -17.97 10.06 18.45
N TRP A 65 -17.56 9.66 17.24
CA TRP A 65 -16.85 8.40 17.02
C TRP A 65 -15.58 8.32 17.88
N LEU A 66 -14.74 9.37 17.87
CA LEU A 66 -13.50 9.40 18.64
C LEU A 66 -13.74 9.36 20.16
N THR A 67 -14.78 10.04 20.66
CA THR A 67 -15.09 10.10 22.09
C THR A 67 -15.75 8.84 22.65
N THR A 68 -16.36 8.02 21.80
CA THR A 68 -17.03 6.76 22.21
C THR A 68 -16.04 5.58 22.25
N LEU A 69 -14.83 5.74 21.70
CA LEU A 69 -13.80 4.70 21.72
C LEU A 69 -13.20 4.52 23.12
N SER A 70 -12.93 3.26 23.49
CA SER A 70 -12.14 2.96 24.69
C SER A 70 -10.70 3.49 24.53
N GLY A 71 -10.07 3.90 25.62
CA GLY A 71 -8.68 4.41 25.60
C GLY A 71 -7.68 3.43 24.97
N GLY A 72 -7.93 2.11 25.10
CA GLY A 72 -7.13 1.07 24.46
C GLY A 72 -7.24 1.06 22.93
N LEU A 73 -8.42 1.35 22.37
CA LEU A 73 -8.59 1.49 20.92
C LEU A 73 -7.94 2.77 20.40
N ILE A 74 -8.04 3.88 21.14
CA ILE A 74 -7.37 5.12 20.76
C ILE A 74 -5.85 4.90 20.69
N LEU A 75 -5.27 4.24 21.70
CA LEU A 75 -3.84 3.89 21.68
C LEU A 75 -3.49 2.98 20.49
N TRP A 76 -4.31 1.97 20.20
CA TRP A 76 -4.13 1.08 19.05
C TRP A 76 -4.12 1.84 17.71
N LEU A 77 -5.05 2.77 17.53
CA LEU A 77 -5.13 3.61 16.33
C LEU A 77 -3.91 4.52 16.18
N VAL A 78 -3.46 5.15 17.27
CA VAL A 78 -2.27 6.01 17.26
C VAL A 78 -1.03 5.20 16.90
N VAL A 79 -0.83 4.03 17.51
CA VAL A 79 0.29 3.13 17.18
C VAL A 79 0.22 2.69 15.73
N SER A 80 -0.98 2.31 15.25
CA SER A 80 -1.19 1.91 13.86
C SER A 80 -0.86 3.04 12.88
N ALA A 81 -1.25 4.28 13.18
CA ALA A 81 -0.93 5.44 12.36
C ALA A 81 0.59 5.70 12.31
N LEU A 82 1.30 5.58 13.43
CA LEU A 82 2.75 5.73 13.48
C LEU A 82 3.47 4.64 12.68
N VAL A 83 3.03 3.39 12.82
CA VAL A 83 3.59 2.26 12.05
C VAL A 83 3.34 2.45 10.56
N PHE A 84 2.14 2.87 10.17
CA PHE A 84 1.80 3.19 8.78
C PHE A 84 2.75 4.26 8.23
N LEU A 85 2.91 5.39 8.92
CA LEU A 85 3.82 6.45 8.50
C LEU A 85 5.27 5.97 8.38
N ALA A 86 5.73 5.11 9.29
CA ALA A 86 7.07 4.56 9.24
C ALA A 86 7.30 3.66 8.01
N ILE A 87 6.27 2.92 7.55
CA ILE A 87 6.35 2.00 6.41
C ILE A 87 6.01 2.71 5.07
N LEU A 88 5.29 3.82 5.11
CA LEU A 88 4.86 4.57 3.94
C LEU A 88 6.03 5.02 3.06
N ILE A 89 7.05 5.63 3.66
CA ILE A 89 8.20 6.14 2.89
C ILE A 89 8.99 5.01 2.20
N PRO A 90 9.39 3.92 2.87
CA PRO A 90 10.16 2.85 2.23
C PRO A 90 9.33 2.04 1.22
N SER A 91 8.01 1.94 1.40
CA SER A 91 7.12 1.33 0.39
C SER A 91 7.04 2.18 -0.88
N LEU A 92 6.86 3.50 -0.75
CA LEU A 92 6.94 4.42 -1.89
C LEU A 92 8.30 4.36 -2.59
N SER A 93 9.40 4.30 -1.83
CA SER A 93 10.75 4.13 -2.37
C SER A 93 10.88 2.83 -3.19
N LEU A 94 10.36 1.72 -2.67
CA LEU A 94 10.38 0.43 -3.35
C LEU A 94 9.57 0.47 -4.66
N GLU A 95 8.40 1.09 -4.64
CA GLU A 95 7.54 1.27 -5.81
C GLU A 95 8.18 2.16 -6.87
N VAL A 96 8.76 3.30 -6.51
CA VAL A 96 9.49 4.18 -7.46
C VAL A 96 10.58 3.37 -8.16
N ARG A 97 11.36 2.60 -7.40
CA ARG A 97 12.46 1.79 -7.92
C ARG A 97 11.97 0.65 -8.81
N ARG A 98 10.81 0.05 -8.50
CA ARG A 98 10.20 -1.00 -9.32
C ARG A 98 9.59 -0.45 -10.61
N ILE A 99 8.88 0.68 -10.55
CA ILE A 99 8.29 1.33 -11.71
C ILE A 99 9.39 1.78 -12.67
N ARG A 100 10.52 2.31 -12.17
CA ARG A 100 11.67 2.66 -13.01
C ARG A 100 12.27 1.45 -13.72
N ASP A 101 12.30 0.29 -13.07
CA ASP A 101 12.75 -0.97 -13.64
C ASP A 101 11.80 -1.51 -14.73
N THR A 102 10.53 -1.09 -14.74
CA THR A 102 9.52 -1.57 -15.70
C THR A 102 9.55 -0.87 -17.07
N GLY A 103 10.24 0.26 -17.20
CA GLY A 103 10.27 1.05 -18.45
C GLY A 103 8.95 1.75 -18.81
N LEU A 104 7.94 1.71 -17.93
CA LEU A 104 6.67 2.41 -18.08
C LEU A 104 6.81 3.90 -17.74
N ASN A 105 5.85 4.71 -18.19
CA ASN A 105 5.77 6.10 -17.76
C ASN A 105 5.45 6.16 -16.25
N ALA A 106 6.47 6.49 -15.45
CA ALA A 106 6.35 6.52 -14.00
C ALA A 106 5.24 7.45 -13.51
N VAL A 107 5.05 8.59 -14.16
CA VAL A 107 4.03 9.58 -13.77
C VAL A 107 2.62 9.00 -13.86
N LEU A 108 2.34 8.21 -14.91
CA LEU A 108 1.02 7.61 -15.10
C LEU A 108 0.72 6.58 -14.00
N VAL A 109 1.69 5.74 -13.64
CA VAL A 109 1.53 4.75 -12.57
C VAL A 109 1.32 5.43 -11.22
N TRP A 110 2.05 6.51 -10.93
CA TRP A 110 1.87 7.30 -9.71
C TRP A 110 0.50 7.96 -9.61
N ILE A 111 -0.05 8.45 -10.74
CA ILE A 111 -1.40 9.01 -10.76
C ILE A 111 -2.43 7.93 -10.42
N VAL A 112 -2.33 6.75 -11.04
CA VAL A 112 -3.26 5.64 -10.79
C VAL A 112 -3.18 5.19 -9.33
N PHE A 113 -1.97 5.08 -8.77
CA PHE A 113 -1.76 4.73 -7.36
C PHE A 113 -2.32 5.80 -6.40
N ALA A 114 -2.13 7.08 -6.70
CA ALA A 114 -2.69 8.16 -5.90
C ALA A 114 -4.22 8.16 -5.93
N ILE A 115 -4.83 7.89 -7.09
CA ILE A 115 -6.29 7.75 -7.21
C ILE A 115 -6.79 6.61 -6.33
N ASP A 116 -6.12 5.46 -6.35
CA ASP A 116 -6.48 4.27 -5.56
C ASP A 116 -6.50 4.57 -4.05
N ILE A 117 -5.42 5.16 -3.54
CA ILE A 117 -5.31 5.58 -2.13
C ILE A 117 -6.41 6.58 -1.74
N LEU A 118 -6.69 7.55 -2.62
CA LEU A 118 -7.72 8.55 -2.35
C LEU A 118 -9.11 7.89 -2.28
N SER A 119 -9.44 6.97 -3.19
CA SER A 119 -10.72 6.25 -3.14
C SER A 119 -10.92 5.48 -1.84
N ASP A 120 -9.87 4.79 -1.36
CA ASP A 120 -9.91 4.08 -0.08
C ASP A 120 -10.10 5.03 1.10
N ALA A 121 -9.37 6.15 1.11
CA ALA A 121 -9.44 7.15 2.17
C ALA A 121 -10.83 7.80 2.28
N PHE A 122 -11.56 7.94 1.17
CA PHE A 122 -12.92 8.49 1.14
C PHE A 122 -14.02 7.43 1.25
N GLY A 123 -13.66 6.15 1.45
CA GLY A 123 -14.63 5.05 1.59
C GLY A 123 -15.47 4.79 0.33
N SER A 124 -14.98 5.21 -0.83
CA SER A 124 -15.63 4.97 -2.12
C SER A 124 -15.17 3.62 -2.69
N THR A 125 -15.62 2.53 -2.07
CA THR A 125 -15.34 1.18 -2.57
C THR A 125 -16.41 0.75 -3.57
N GLY A 126 -15.97 0.35 -4.75
CA GLY A 126 -16.85 -0.10 -5.82
C GLY A 126 -16.04 -0.79 -6.90
N VAL A 127 -16.74 -1.46 -7.83
CA VAL A 127 -16.12 -2.32 -8.85
C VAL A 127 -15.01 -1.63 -9.64
N LEU A 128 -15.12 -0.31 -9.87
CA LEU A 128 -14.06 0.45 -10.55
C LEU A 128 -12.76 0.53 -9.75
N ASN A 129 -12.84 0.70 -8.43
CA ASN A 129 -11.67 0.70 -7.56
C ASN A 129 -11.00 -0.69 -7.56
N ASP A 130 -11.79 -1.76 -7.42
CA ASP A 130 -11.28 -3.14 -7.48
C ASP A 130 -10.56 -3.43 -8.81
N ILE A 131 -11.12 -2.95 -9.93
CA ILE A 131 -10.50 -3.06 -11.26
C ILE A 131 -9.17 -2.29 -11.29
N VAL A 132 -9.12 -1.06 -10.74
CA VAL A 132 -7.90 -0.25 -10.70
C VAL A 132 -6.81 -0.93 -9.87
N SER A 133 -7.13 -1.44 -8.68
CA SER A 133 -6.17 -2.16 -7.85
C SER A 133 -5.68 -3.45 -8.53
N LEU A 134 -6.56 -4.16 -9.24
CA LEU A 134 -6.17 -5.30 -10.07
C LEU A 134 -5.23 -4.91 -11.22
N LEU A 135 -5.46 -3.77 -11.89
CA LEU A 135 -4.57 -3.28 -12.94
C LEU A 135 -3.19 -2.90 -12.38
N ILE A 136 -3.14 -2.25 -11.22
CA ILE A 136 -1.88 -1.95 -10.52
C ILE A 136 -1.14 -3.27 -10.19
N LEU A 137 -1.85 -4.25 -9.65
CA LEU A 137 -1.30 -5.57 -9.34
C LEU A 137 -0.75 -6.23 -10.62
N LEU A 138 -1.49 -6.24 -11.72
CA LEU A 138 -1.05 -6.85 -12.99
C LEU A 138 0.20 -6.15 -13.53
N ILE A 139 0.27 -4.82 -13.46
CA ILE A 139 1.46 -4.04 -13.88
C ILE A 139 2.67 -4.40 -13.02
N LEU A 140 2.49 -4.63 -11.72
CA LEU A 140 3.57 -4.97 -10.79
C LEU A 140 3.98 -6.45 -10.90
N VAL A 141 3.04 -7.34 -11.24
CA VAL A 141 3.24 -8.78 -11.42
C VAL A 141 3.93 -9.13 -12.74
N PHE A 142 3.50 -8.55 -13.86
CA PHE A 142 3.91 -9.05 -15.17
C PHE A 142 5.38 -8.72 -15.50
N PRO A 143 6.11 -9.66 -16.14
CA PRO A 143 7.38 -9.39 -16.82
C PRO A 143 7.18 -8.30 -17.87
N THR A 144 7.70 -7.11 -17.58
CA THR A 144 7.30 -5.90 -18.31
C THR A 144 8.06 -5.68 -19.61
N ASP A 145 8.97 -6.59 -19.94
CA ASP A 145 9.70 -6.69 -21.21
C ASP A 145 8.74 -6.62 -22.42
N LYS A 146 7.45 -7.00 -22.22
CA LYS A 146 6.38 -6.91 -23.22
C LYS A 146 5.54 -5.62 -23.19
N LEU A 147 5.45 -4.89 -22.07
CA LEU A 147 4.62 -3.66 -21.97
C LEU A 147 5.39 -2.39 -22.36
N ALA A 148 6.73 -2.41 -22.29
CA ALA A 148 7.55 -1.27 -22.74
C ALA A 148 7.36 -0.93 -24.23
N ASN A 149 7.01 -1.92 -25.06
CA ASN A 149 6.72 -1.73 -26.50
C ASN A 149 5.29 -1.24 -26.79
N VAL A 150 4.44 -1.08 -25.79
CA VAL A 150 3.07 -0.58 -25.99
C VAL A 150 3.10 0.94 -26.06
N ARG A 151 2.88 1.48 -27.26
CA ARG A 151 2.97 2.91 -27.60
C ARG A 151 2.14 3.87 -26.71
N MET A 152 1.11 3.36 -26.02
CA MET A 152 0.28 4.16 -25.09
C MET A 152 0.85 4.33 -23.68
N ILE A 153 1.68 3.39 -23.18
CA ILE A 153 2.06 3.30 -21.75
C ILE A 153 3.58 3.16 -21.56
N GLY A 154 4.27 2.64 -22.58
CA GLY A 154 5.73 2.59 -22.63
C GLY A 154 6.33 3.99 -22.68
N LYS A 155 7.45 4.19 -21.97
CA LYS A 155 8.22 5.43 -22.05
C LYS A 155 8.65 5.63 -23.50
N ASN A 156 8.28 6.75 -24.12
CA ASN A 156 8.81 7.15 -25.43
C ASN A 156 10.33 7.18 -25.34
N GLN A 157 10.99 6.13 -25.84
CA GLN A 157 12.44 6.14 -26.00
C GLN A 157 12.74 7.08 -27.16
N ARG A 158 13.18 8.29 -26.82
CA ARG A 158 14.09 9.04 -27.69
C ARG A 158 15.48 8.49 -27.46
#